data_AF-A0A7L2RX26-F1
#
_entry.id   AF-A0A7L2RX26-F1
#
_cell.length_a   1.000
_cell.length_b   1.000
_cell.length_c   1.000
_cell.angle_alpha   90.00
_cell.angle_beta   90.00
_cell.angle_gamma   90.00
#
_symmetry.space_group_name_H-M   'P 1'
#
loop_
_entity.id
_entity.type
_entity.pdbx_description
1 polymer ?
#
loop_
_entity_poly.entity_id
_entity_poly.type
_entity_poly.pdbx_seq_one_letter_code
_entity_poly.pdbx_strand_id
1 'polypeptide(L)'
;PHSLHPCVAGERMKSRCTATADTVCVPCQDQYFSSEHHHSFCSSCTLCNTRKGSVEVKKCEKTSDRVCVCRAGFMPAGIPLGSVCSPCPEGTFSVGRNEKCQPWT
;
A
#
# COMPACT_ATOMS: atom_id res chain seq x y z
N PRO A 1 14.06 -27.45 -21.45
CA PRO A 1 13.59 -27.26 -20.06
C PRO A 1 12.83 -25.94 -19.96
N HIS A 2 11.52 -26.04 -19.78
CA HIS A 2 10.64 -24.89 -19.74
C HIS A 2 10.58 -24.36 -18.31
N SER A 3 10.93 -23.09 -18.12
CA SER A 3 11.23 -22.58 -16.80
C SER A 3 9.98 -21.95 -16.20
N LEU A 4 9.41 -22.60 -15.17
CA LEU A 4 8.37 -21.99 -14.33
C LEU A 4 9.03 -20.88 -13.49
N HIS A 5 9.21 -19.70 -14.06
CA HIS A 5 9.68 -18.55 -13.30
C HIS A 5 8.50 -17.78 -12.69
N PRO A 6 8.59 -17.35 -11.43
CA PRO A 6 7.68 -16.37 -10.87
C PRO A 6 7.82 -15.03 -11.61
N CYS A 7 6.75 -14.23 -11.63
CA CYS A 7 6.84 -12.85 -12.09
C CYS A 7 7.66 -12.02 -11.11
N VAL A 8 8.30 -10.97 -11.61
CA VAL A 8 9.05 -10.04 -10.77
C VAL A 8 8.13 -9.04 -10.08
N ALA A 9 8.65 -8.35 -9.06
CA ALA A 9 7.93 -7.23 -8.45
C ALA A 9 7.52 -6.22 -9.52
N GLY A 10 6.32 -5.65 -9.39
CA GLY A 10 5.74 -4.79 -10.42
C GLY A 10 4.97 -5.51 -11.52
N GLU A 11 5.00 -6.83 -11.55
CA GLU A 11 4.29 -7.64 -12.54
C GLU A 11 3.32 -8.63 -11.89
N ARG A 12 2.36 -9.09 -12.70
CA ARG A 12 1.47 -10.20 -12.39
C ARG A 12 1.51 -11.24 -13.50
N MET A 13 1.21 -12.48 -13.15
CA MET A 13 1.06 -13.56 -14.13
C MET A 13 -0.20 -13.33 -14.96
N LYS A 14 -0.05 -13.32 -16.28
CA LYS A 14 -1.16 -13.33 -17.23
C LYS A 14 -1.51 -14.75 -17.64
N SER A 15 -0.50 -15.57 -17.90
CA SER A 15 -0.67 -17.00 -18.19
C SER A 15 0.47 -17.81 -17.57
N ARG A 16 0.12 -18.98 -17.02
CA ARG A 16 1.08 -19.96 -16.51
C ARG A 16 1.79 -20.64 -17.69
N CYS A 17 3.02 -21.09 -17.47
CA CYS A 17 3.71 -21.93 -18.43
C CYS A 17 2.93 -23.23 -18.76
N THR A 18 3.00 -23.67 -20.01
CA THR A 18 2.49 -24.97 -20.47
C THR A 18 3.65 -25.93 -20.79
N ALA A 19 3.41 -27.04 -21.48
CA ALA A 19 4.51 -27.88 -21.99
C ALA A 19 5.30 -27.19 -23.12
N THR A 20 4.75 -26.14 -23.73
CA THR A 20 5.26 -25.53 -24.97
C THR A 20 5.39 -24.00 -24.96
N ALA A 21 4.80 -23.29 -24.00
CA ALA A 21 4.86 -21.82 -23.89
C ALA A 21 5.13 -21.29 -22.46
N ASP A 22 6.14 -20.43 -22.28
CA ASP A 22 6.63 -20.00 -20.98
C ASP A 22 5.57 -19.18 -20.20
N THR A 23 5.85 -18.89 -18.93
CA THR A 23 5.03 -17.97 -18.13
C THR A 23 5.01 -16.59 -18.78
N VAL A 24 3.84 -15.98 -18.93
CA VAL A 24 3.71 -14.60 -19.41
C VAL A 24 3.39 -13.70 -18.23
N CYS A 25 4.26 -12.73 -17.99
CA CYS A 25 4.08 -11.68 -16.98
C CYS A 25 3.72 -10.36 -17.66
N VAL A 26 2.90 -9.55 -16.98
CA VAL A 26 2.53 -8.20 -17.43
C VAL A 26 2.62 -7.21 -16.28
N PRO A 27 2.96 -5.94 -16.56
CA PRO A 27 3.06 -4.92 -15.51
C PRO A 27 1.73 -4.67 -14.83
N CYS A 28 1.78 -4.27 -13.55
CA CYS A 28 0.60 -3.83 -12.81
C CYS A 28 -0.05 -2.59 -13.46
N GLN A 29 -1.36 -2.49 -13.35
CA GLN A 29 -2.10 -1.29 -13.79
C GLN A 29 -1.84 -0.11 -12.83
N ASP A 30 -2.22 1.09 -13.25
CA ASP A 30 -2.10 2.26 -12.37
C ASP A 30 -2.97 2.08 -11.13
N GLN A 31 -2.48 2.54 -9.98
CA GLN A 31 -3.09 2.29 -8.67
C GLN A 31 -2.99 0.84 -8.17
N TYR A 32 -2.17 -0.01 -8.81
CA TYR A 32 -1.88 -1.37 -8.35
C TYR A 32 -0.37 -1.61 -8.24
N PHE A 33 0.02 -2.46 -7.31
CA PHE A 33 1.40 -2.84 -7.04
C PHE A 33 1.57 -4.34 -6.79
N SER A 34 2.80 -4.83 -6.93
CA SER A 34 3.21 -6.19 -6.56
C SER A 34 4.58 -6.10 -5.90
N SER A 35 4.65 -6.38 -4.60
CA SER A 35 5.87 -6.23 -3.78
C SER A 35 6.76 -7.47 -3.72
N GLU A 36 6.21 -8.65 -4.04
CA GLU A 36 6.92 -9.92 -4.02
C GLU A 36 6.76 -10.68 -5.33
N HIS A 37 7.61 -11.69 -5.50
CA HIS A 37 7.57 -12.67 -6.59
C HIS A 37 6.35 -13.59 -6.48
N HIS A 38 5.13 -13.02 -6.55
CA HIS A 38 3.89 -13.76 -6.33
C HIS A 38 3.15 -14.04 -7.64
N HIS A 39 2.66 -15.28 -7.76
CA HIS A 39 2.15 -15.88 -8.99
C HIS A 39 0.75 -15.40 -9.43
N SER A 40 0.08 -14.54 -8.66
CA SER A 40 -1.38 -14.42 -8.77
C SER A 40 -1.82 -13.09 -9.36
N PHE A 41 -1.72 -11.97 -8.62
CA PHE A 41 -2.30 -10.68 -9.04
C PHE A 41 -1.58 -9.51 -8.36
N CYS A 42 -1.75 -8.30 -8.93
CA CYS A 42 -1.33 -7.06 -8.28
C CYS A 42 -2.34 -6.65 -7.21
N SER A 43 -1.85 -6.17 -6.07
CA SER A 43 -2.64 -5.57 -4.99
C SER A 43 -3.02 -4.14 -5.33
N SER A 44 -4.23 -3.72 -4.95
CA SER A 44 -4.61 -2.31 -5.05
C SER A 44 -3.81 -1.46 -4.07
N CYS A 45 -3.33 -0.31 -4.50
CA CYS A 45 -2.64 0.61 -3.62
C CYS A 45 -3.58 1.21 -2.56
N THR A 46 -3.04 1.40 -1.37
CA THR A 46 -3.70 2.09 -0.27
C THR A 46 -4.14 3.49 -0.69
N LEU A 47 -5.32 3.94 -0.26
CA LEU A 47 -5.81 5.30 -0.49
C LEU A 47 -5.63 6.16 0.76
N CYS A 48 -5.00 7.32 0.63
CA CYS A 48 -4.87 8.28 1.73
C CYS A 48 -6.11 9.19 1.76
N ASN A 49 -6.93 9.09 2.81
CA ASN A 49 -8.12 9.92 2.96
C ASN A 49 -7.77 11.32 3.51
N THR A 50 -7.45 12.24 2.60
CA THR A 50 -7.04 13.61 2.94
C THR A 50 -8.10 14.38 3.72
N ARG A 51 -9.39 14.10 3.49
CA ARG A 51 -10.50 14.68 4.26
C ARG A 51 -10.55 14.20 5.72
N LYS A 52 -9.90 13.07 6.01
CA LYS A 52 -9.78 12.48 7.35
C LYS A 52 -8.38 12.66 7.94
N GLY A 53 -7.62 13.65 7.48
CA GLY A 53 -6.31 14.00 8.09
C GLY A 53 -5.15 13.06 7.71
N SER A 54 -5.35 12.20 6.72
CA SER A 54 -4.27 11.38 6.14
C SER A 54 -3.50 12.15 5.07
N VAL A 55 -2.19 11.94 4.97
CA VAL A 55 -1.32 12.52 3.94
C VAL A 55 -0.48 11.44 3.27
N GLU A 56 -0.32 11.55 1.95
CA GLU A 56 0.57 10.67 1.19
C GLU A 56 2.02 11.12 1.39
N VAL A 57 2.87 10.20 1.86
CA VAL A 57 4.33 10.43 2.01
C VAL A 57 5.16 9.62 1.03
N LYS A 58 4.55 8.59 0.43
CA LYS A 58 5.11 7.84 -0.69
C LYS A 58 3.99 7.52 -1.67
N LYS A 59 4.22 7.83 -2.95
CA LYS A 59 3.30 7.51 -4.06
C LYS A 59 3.18 5.99 -4.23
N CYS A 60 2.04 5.56 -4.79
CA CYS A 60 1.87 4.21 -5.29
C CYS A 60 2.80 3.98 -6.49
N GLU A 61 3.60 2.91 -6.44
CA GLU A 61 4.47 2.47 -7.54
C GLU A 61 4.09 1.05 -7.95
N LYS A 62 4.51 0.59 -9.14
CA LYS A 62 4.21 -0.80 -9.55
C LYS A 62 4.80 -1.82 -8.57
N THR A 63 5.94 -1.51 -7.97
CA THR A 63 6.67 -2.43 -7.07
C THR A 63 6.34 -2.22 -5.59
N SER A 64 5.60 -1.17 -5.22
CA SER A 64 5.38 -0.88 -3.80
C SER A 64 4.13 -0.06 -3.52
N ASP A 65 3.53 -0.32 -2.35
CA ASP A 65 2.33 0.39 -1.93
C ASP A 65 2.59 1.86 -1.65
N ARG A 66 1.51 2.64 -1.76
CA ARG A 66 1.41 3.99 -1.23
C ARG A 66 1.55 3.97 0.28
N VAL A 67 2.32 4.92 0.81
CA VAL A 67 2.42 5.10 2.26
C VAL A 67 1.65 6.34 2.66
N CYS A 68 0.68 6.13 3.54
CA CYS A 68 -0.13 7.18 4.15
C CYS A 68 0.23 7.34 5.62
N VAL A 69 0.26 8.59 6.10
CA VAL A 69 0.42 8.88 7.52
C VAL A 69 -0.60 9.90 8.00
N CYS A 70 -0.97 9.83 9.27
CA CYS A 70 -1.78 10.87 9.91
C CYS A 70 -0.93 12.12 10.16
N ARG A 71 -1.46 13.30 9.82
CA ARG A 71 -0.83 14.58 10.16
C ARG A 71 -0.94 14.89 11.66
N ALA A 72 -0.18 15.85 12.14
CA ALA A 72 -0.25 16.30 13.54
C ALA A 72 -1.69 16.67 13.95
N GLY A 73 -2.05 16.33 15.19
CA GLY A 73 -3.41 16.46 15.72
C GLY A 73 -4.38 15.34 15.29
N PHE A 74 -3.92 14.33 14.55
CA PHE A 74 -4.71 13.17 14.14
C PHE A 74 -4.00 11.85 14.50
N MET A 75 -4.79 10.83 14.84
CA MET A 75 -4.32 9.45 15.06
C MET A 75 -4.94 8.46 14.07
N PRO A 76 -4.33 7.29 13.82
CA PRO A 76 -4.90 6.26 12.95
C PRO A 76 -6.25 5.75 13.48
N ALA A 77 -7.22 5.62 12.58
CA ALA A 77 -8.59 5.20 12.92
C ALA A 77 -9.10 4.02 12.06
N GLY A 78 -8.22 3.36 11.30
CA GLY A 78 -8.57 2.24 10.43
C GLY A 78 -7.37 1.51 9.85
N ILE A 79 -7.66 0.47 9.07
CA ILE A 79 -6.70 -0.33 8.31
C ILE A 79 -6.97 -0.08 6.82
N PRO A 80 -5.94 0.09 5.97
CA PRO A 80 -4.50 0.11 6.29
C PRO A 80 -4.08 1.33 7.13
N LEU A 81 -3.02 1.15 7.94
CA LEU A 81 -2.57 2.14 8.92
C LEU A 81 -2.28 3.50 8.25
N GLY A 82 -2.83 4.57 8.82
CA GLY A 82 -2.65 5.92 8.30
C GLY A 82 -3.50 6.26 7.08
N SER A 83 -4.26 5.33 6.49
CA SER A 83 -5.21 5.60 5.41
C SER A 83 -6.36 6.49 5.86
N VAL A 84 -6.93 6.19 7.03
CA VAL A 84 -7.99 6.97 7.67
C VAL A 84 -7.52 7.38 9.05
N CYS A 85 -7.65 8.67 9.36
CA CYS A 85 -7.31 9.21 10.67
C CYS A 85 -8.51 9.89 11.32
N SER A 86 -8.42 10.09 12.62
CA SER A 86 -9.38 10.83 13.42
C SER A 86 -8.66 11.92 14.20
N PRO A 87 -9.29 13.10 14.40
CA PRO A 87 -8.71 14.14 15.23
C PRO A 87 -8.53 13.63 16.67
N CYS A 88 -7.50 14.14 17.34
CA CYS A 88 -7.31 13.85 18.75
C CYS A 88 -8.46 14.41 19.60
N PRO A 89 -8.92 13.66 20.62
CA PRO A 89 -9.90 14.18 21.57
C PRO A 89 -9.32 15.36 22.37
N GLU A 90 -10.21 16.18 22.92
CA GLU A 90 -9.82 17.32 23.75
C GLU A 90 -8.89 16.88 24.90
N GLY A 91 -7.90 17.73 25.22
CA GLY A 91 -6.90 17.42 26.24
C GLY A 91 -5.79 16.45 25.79
N THR A 92 -5.76 16.05 24.51
CA THR A 92 -4.70 15.20 23.95
C THR A 92 -4.09 15.78 22.68
N PHE A 93 -2.91 15.27 22.31
CA PHE A 93 -2.18 15.66 21.11
C PHE A 93 -1.50 14.47 20.45
N SER A 94 -1.22 14.61 19.16
CA SER A 94 -0.36 13.70 18.40
C SER A 94 0.56 14.53 17.52
N VAL A 95 1.83 14.18 17.46
CA VAL A 95 2.79 14.78 16.51
C VAL A 95 2.57 14.30 15.06
N GLY A 96 1.61 13.40 14.84
CA GLY A 96 1.30 12.79 13.55
C GLY A 96 2.14 11.53 13.32
N ARG A 97 2.44 11.22 12.05
CA ARG A 97 3.24 10.04 11.65
C ARG A 97 2.68 8.72 12.19
N ASN A 98 1.35 8.63 12.25
CA ASN A 98 0.61 7.50 12.81
C ASN A 98 0.78 7.29 14.33
N GLU A 99 1.30 8.28 15.06
CA GLU A 99 1.31 8.24 16.52
C GLU A 99 -0.11 8.39 17.09
N LYS A 100 -0.35 7.65 18.18
CA LYS A 100 -1.59 7.75 18.96
C LYS A 100 -1.63 9.08 19.68
N CYS A 101 -2.83 9.55 19.99
CA CYS A 101 -2.98 10.73 20.83
C CYS A 101 -2.53 10.45 22.27
N GLN A 102 -1.85 11.41 22.88
CA GLN A 102 -1.32 11.38 24.24
C GLN A 102 -1.78 12.62 25.01
N PRO A 103 -1.97 12.55 26.33
CA PRO A 103 -2.31 13.72 27.12
C PRO A 103 -1.19 14.75 27.08
N TRP A 104 -1.54 16.04 27.17
CA TRP A 104 -0.56 17.09 27.38
C TRP A 104 0.13 16.90 28.74
N THR A 105 1.43 17.20 28.80
CA THR A 105 2.20 17.29 30.04
C THR A 105 2.12 18.69 30.64
#